data_AF-A0A528JKI1-F1
#
_entry.id   AF-A0A528JKI1-F1
#
_cell.length_a   1.000
_cell.length_b   1.000
_cell.length_c   1.000
_cell.angle_alpha   90.00
_cell.angle_beta   90.00
_cell.angle_gamma   90.00
#
_symmetry.space_group_name_H-M   'P 1'
#
loop_
_entity.id
_entity.type
_entity.pdbx_description
1 polymer ?
#
loop_
_entity_poly.entity_id
_entity_poly.type
_entity_poly.pdbx_seq_one_letter_code
_entity_poly.pdbx_strand_id
1 'polypeptide(L)'
;MKYIFDELGYRRYEWKCNNRNEPSKRAAERFGFKFEGIFRQHLVVKGENRDTAWYSIIDKEWPALRRAYEAWLDPANFDGDGRQKRRLEDFRAEFGA
;
A
#
# COMPACT_ATOMS: atom_id res chain seq x y z
N MET A 1 4.93 0.43 -7.89
CA MET A 1 5.18 1.83 -7.49
C MET A 1 6.37 2.42 -8.22
N LYS A 2 7.46 1.65 -8.45
CA LYS A 2 8.64 2.04 -9.24
C LYS A 2 8.34 2.93 -10.46
N TYR A 3 7.51 2.46 -11.41
CA TYR A 3 7.21 3.24 -12.62
C TYR A 3 6.61 4.63 -12.34
N ILE A 4 5.67 4.72 -11.38
CA ILE A 4 4.96 5.97 -11.04
C ILE A 4 5.93 7.01 -10.45
N PHE A 5 6.82 6.60 -9.56
CA PHE A 5 7.73 7.52 -8.86
C PHE A 5 9.05 7.72 -9.62
N ASP A 6 9.70 6.65 -10.07
CA ASP A 6 11.05 6.71 -10.64
C ASP A 6 11.04 7.17 -12.10
N GLU A 7 10.07 6.71 -12.90
CA GLU A 7 10.07 6.96 -14.35
C GLU A 7 9.17 8.15 -14.71
N LEU A 8 7.96 8.22 -14.13
CA LEU A 8 7.01 9.28 -14.43
C LEU A 8 7.19 10.53 -13.56
N GLY A 9 7.90 10.43 -12.42
CA GLY A 9 8.11 11.56 -11.52
C GLY A 9 6.85 12.07 -10.81
N TYR A 10 5.83 11.21 -10.65
CA TYR A 10 4.60 11.62 -9.97
C TYR A 10 4.85 11.80 -8.47
N ARG A 11 4.15 12.76 -7.88
CA ARG A 11 4.36 13.13 -6.47
C ARG A 11 3.49 12.38 -5.48
N ARG A 12 2.44 11.73 -5.97
CA ARG A 12 1.40 11.09 -5.16
C ARG A 12 0.80 9.90 -5.89
N TYR A 13 0.68 8.78 -5.19
CA TYR A 13 0.06 7.57 -5.67
C TYR A 13 -1.07 7.15 -4.72
N GLU A 14 -2.28 6.96 -5.25
CA GLU A 14 -3.48 6.82 -4.44
C GLU A 14 -4.06 5.41 -4.48
N TRP A 15 -4.58 4.98 -3.33
CA TRP A 15 -5.44 3.80 -3.20
C TRP A 15 -6.80 4.24 -2.67
N LYS A 16 -7.88 3.78 -3.30
CA LYS A 16 -9.25 4.01 -2.80
C LYS A 16 -10.07 2.74 -2.83
N CYS A 17 -10.82 2.50 -1.77
CA CYS A 17 -11.70 1.34 -1.67
C CYS A 17 -13.04 1.70 -1.03
N ASN A 18 -14.01 0.80 -1.10
CA ASN A 18 -15.21 0.93 -0.26
C ASN A 18 -14.75 0.86 1.21
N ASN A 19 -15.22 1.76 2.06
CA ASN A 19 -14.88 1.81 3.48
C ASN A 19 -15.21 0.50 4.23
N ARG A 20 -16.22 -0.23 3.76
CA ARG A 20 -16.60 -1.56 4.27
C ARG A 20 -15.68 -2.69 3.81
N ASN A 21 -14.79 -2.46 2.85
CA ASN A 21 -13.90 -3.50 2.30
C ASN A 21 -12.63 -3.63 3.17
N GLU A 22 -12.76 -4.33 4.29
CA GLU A 22 -11.66 -4.55 5.23
C GLU A 22 -10.42 -5.21 4.60
N PRO A 23 -10.54 -6.27 3.75
CA PRO A 23 -9.37 -6.83 3.09
C PRO A 23 -8.59 -5.80 2.25
N SER A 24 -9.27 -4.91 1.54
CA SER A 24 -8.63 -3.88 0.74
C SER A 24 -7.94 -2.80 1.58
N LYS A 25 -8.54 -2.42 2.72
CA LYS A 25 -7.92 -1.47 3.67
C LYS A 25 -6.63 -2.04 4.27
N ARG A 26 -6.68 -3.29 4.75
CA ARG A 26 -5.50 -3.99 5.25
C ARG A 26 -4.39 -4.12 4.20
N ALA A 27 -4.76 -4.35 2.94
CA ALA A 27 -3.78 -4.40 1.84
C ALA A 27 -3.11 -3.03 1.62
N ALA A 28 -3.90 -1.95 1.56
CA ALA A 28 -3.37 -0.59 1.41
C ALA A 28 -2.38 -0.25 2.54
N GLU A 29 -2.76 -0.51 3.78
CA GLU A 29 -1.92 -0.29 4.97
C GLU A 29 -0.66 -1.15 4.96
N ARG A 30 -0.77 -2.44 4.63
CA ARG A 30 0.38 -3.35 4.48
C ARG A 30 1.36 -2.84 3.42
N PHE A 31 0.84 -2.32 2.31
CA PHE A 31 1.63 -1.76 1.21
C PHE A 31 2.24 -0.40 1.51
N GLY A 32 1.98 0.18 2.68
CA GLY A 32 2.56 1.45 3.09
C GLY A 32 1.79 2.68 2.64
N PHE A 33 0.58 2.52 2.10
CA PHE A 33 -0.31 3.66 1.91
C PHE A 33 -0.81 4.16 3.26
N LYS A 34 -0.79 5.46 3.46
CA LYS A 34 -1.28 6.13 4.67
C LYS A 34 -2.72 6.57 4.47
N PHE A 35 -3.57 6.32 5.47
CA PHE A 35 -4.97 6.72 5.47
C PHE A 35 -5.11 8.24 5.58
N GLU A 36 -5.99 8.82 4.80
CA GLU A 36 -6.21 10.28 4.77
C GLU A 36 -7.66 10.69 5.04
N GLY A 37 -8.63 9.78 4.86
CA GLY A 37 -10.02 10.08 5.20
C GLY A 37 -11.04 9.21 4.49
N ILE A 38 -12.30 9.47 4.85
CA ILE A 38 -13.47 8.82 4.25
C ILE A 38 -14.38 9.88 3.65
N PHE A 39 -14.63 9.76 2.36
CA PHE A 39 -15.70 10.51 1.71
C PHE A 39 -17.01 9.76 1.93
N ARG A 40 -17.90 10.35 2.74
CA ARG A 40 -19.24 9.81 3.02
C ARG A 40 -20.13 9.97 1.80
N GLN A 41 -20.93 8.94 1.49
CA GLN A 41 -21.84 8.92 0.34
C GLN A 41 -21.17 9.25 -1.00
N HIS A 42 -19.91 8.84 -1.16
CA HIS A 42 -19.13 9.19 -2.34
C HIS A 42 -19.74 8.62 -3.63
N LEU A 43 -20.28 7.40 -3.59
CA LEU A 43 -20.82 6.71 -4.76
C LEU A 43 -22.02 5.83 -4.40
N VAL A 44 -22.84 5.52 -5.41
CA VAL A 44 -23.75 4.36 -5.38
C VAL A 44 -23.13 3.27 -6.26
N VAL A 45 -22.88 2.09 -5.69
CA VAL A 45 -22.27 0.96 -6.39
C VAL A 45 -23.12 -0.27 -6.18
N LYS A 46 -23.59 -0.89 -7.27
CA LYS A 46 -24.46 -2.07 -7.23
C LYS A 46 -25.72 -1.85 -6.38
N GLY A 47 -26.29 -0.65 -6.43
CA GLY A 47 -27.50 -0.28 -5.68
C GLY A 47 -27.27 0.07 -4.21
N GLU A 48 -26.03 0.03 -3.70
CA GLU A 48 -25.72 0.35 -2.30
C GLU A 48 -24.90 1.64 -2.16
N ASN A 49 -25.05 2.31 -1.02
CA ASN A 49 -24.19 3.41 -0.63
C ASN A 49 -22.74 2.93 -0.47
N ARG A 50 -21.80 3.69 -1.04
CA ARG A 50 -20.37 3.51 -0.85
C ARG A 50 -19.75 4.78 -0.29
N ASP A 51 -19.36 4.68 0.97
CA ASP A 51 -18.32 5.55 1.52
C ASP A 51 -16.97 5.10 0.98
N THR A 52 -16.09 6.04 0.64
CA THR A 52 -14.76 5.73 0.08
C THR A 52 -13.68 6.10 1.05
N ALA A 53 -12.91 5.10 1.49
CA ALA A 53 -11.67 5.30 2.21
C ALA A 53 -10.55 5.62 1.23
N TRP A 54 -9.78 6.67 1.52
CA TRP A 54 -8.67 7.15 0.72
C TRP A 54 -7.34 6.98 1.46
N TYR A 55 -6.35 6.52 0.71
CA TYR A 55 -4.99 6.35 1.17
C TYR A 55 -4.01 6.83 0.10
N SER A 56 -2.79 7.18 0.50
CA SER A 56 -1.74 7.58 -0.43
C SER A 56 -0.33 7.19 -0.02
N ILE A 57 0.57 7.17 -1.00
CA ILE A 57 2.02 7.26 -0.82
C ILE A 57 2.48 8.52 -1.54
N ILE A 58 3.37 9.30 -0.94
CA ILE A 58 4.03 10.44 -1.60
C ILE A 58 5.45 10.09 -2.06
N ASP A 59 5.96 10.89 -2.99
CA ASP A 59 7.33 10.80 -3.51
C ASP A 59 8.40 10.64 -2.43
N LYS A 60 8.30 11.39 -1.32
CA LYS A 60 9.26 11.34 -0.21
C LYS A 60 9.22 10.05 0.62
N GLU A 61 8.13 9.30 0.58
CA GLU A 61 7.98 8.03 1.30
C GLU A 61 8.49 6.85 0.46
N TRP A 62 8.49 7.01 -0.86
CA TRP A 62 8.85 5.95 -1.80
C TRP A 62 10.27 5.39 -1.62
N PRO A 63 11.34 6.17 -1.37
CA PRO A 63 12.68 5.60 -1.23
C PRO A 63 12.79 4.55 -0.11
N ALA A 64 12.15 4.80 1.03
CA ALA A 64 12.13 3.85 2.15
C ALA A 64 11.27 2.62 1.84
N LEU A 65 10.07 2.84 1.27
CA LEU A 65 9.19 1.75 0.83
C LEU A 65 9.87 0.87 -0.22
N ARG A 66 10.56 1.45 -1.20
CA ARG A 66 11.28 0.73 -2.24
C ARG A 66 12.25 -0.29 -1.65
N ARG A 67 13.08 0.13 -0.69
CA ARG A 67 14.02 -0.76 0.02
C ARG A 67 13.27 -1.88 0.76
N ALA A 68 12.15 -1.59 1.39
CA ALA A 68 11.34 -2.59 2.06
C ALA A 68 10.76 -3.62 1.10
N TYR A 69 10.25 -3.17 -0.06
CA TYR A 69 9.73 -4.05 -1.10
C TYR A 69 10.82 -4.90 -1.72
N GLU A 70 11.98 -4.32 -2.05
CA GLU A 70 13.12 -5.04 -2.60
C GLU A 70 13.62 -6.12 -1.63
N ALA A 71 13.76 -5.80 -0.34
CA ALA A 71 14.15 -6.78 0.68
C ALA A 71 13.10 -7.87 0.91
N TRP A 72 11.81 -7.51 0.88
CA TRP A 72 10.73 -8.48 1.05
C TRP A 72 10.58 -9.43 -0.15
N LEU A 73 10.79 -8.93 -1.37
CA LEU A 73 10.72 -9.70 -2.62
C LEU A 73 12.01 -10.48 -2.92
N ASP A 74 13.11 -10.20 -2.20
CA ASP A 74 14.35 -10.93 -2.36
C ASP A 74 14.12 -12.44 -2.14
N PRO A 75 14.58 -13.32 -3.05
CA PRO A 75 14.45 -14.77 -2.88
C PRO A 75 14.98 -15.29 -1.53
N ALA A 76 15.97 -14.62 -0.93
CA ALA A 76 16.50 -14.96 0.38
C ALA A 76 15.47 -14.79 1.50
N ASN A 77 14.43 -13.97 1.33
CA ASN A 77 13.32 -13.83 2.27
C ASN A 77 12.29 -14.97 2.18
N PHE A 78 12.45 -15.96 1.29
CA PHE A 78 11.55 -17.10 1.18
C PHE A 78 12.26 -18.40 1.56
N ASP A 79 11.53 -19.30 2.22
CA ASP A 79 12.02 -20.64 2.54
C ASP A 79 11.83 -21.63 1.36
N GLY A 80 12.25 -22.88 1.56
CA GLY A 80 12.14 -23.92 0.52
C GLY A 80 10.70 -24.27 0.11
N ASP A 81 9.70 -23.89 0.91
CA ASP A 81 8.27 -24.07 0.63
C ASP A 81 7.64 -22.79 0.04
N GLY A 82 8.43 -21.75 -0.21
CA GLY A 82 7.96 -20.46 -0.72
C GLY A 82 7.23 -19.61 0.33
N ARG A 83 7.33 -19.93 1.62
CA ARG A 83 6.79 -19.07 2.68
C ARG A 83 7.75 -17.94 2.98
N GLN A 84 7.21 -16.75 3.20
CA GLN A 84 8.01 -15.59 3.62
C GLN A 84 8.60 -15.83 5.03
N LYS A 85 9.87 -15.51 5.21
CA LYS A 85 10.59 -15.54 6.51
C LYS A 85 10.28 -14.30 7.33
N ARG A 86 10.21 -13.14 6.69
CA ARG A 86 9.80 -11.86 7.29
C ARG A 86 8.66 -11.25 6.47
N ARG A 87 7.78 -10.53 7.16
CA ARG A 87 6.67 -9.79 6.55
C ARG A 87 7.17 -8.50 5.93
N LEU A 88 6.40 -7.95 4.99
CA LEU A 88 6.69 -6.65 4.40
C LEU A 88 6.71 -5.55 5.47
N GLU A 89 5.79 -5.64 6.43
CA GLU A 89 5.67 -4.72 7.55
C GLU A 89 6.94 -4.69 8.43
N ASP A 90 7.63 -5.82 8.56
CA ASP A 90 8.87 -5.91 9.33
C ASP A 90 10.01 -5.14 8.65
N PHE A 91 10.14 -5.27 7.32
CA PHE A 91 11.12 -4.52 6.54
C PHE A 91 10.79 -3.03 6.47
N ARG A 92 9.50 -2.70 6.38
CA ARG A 92 9.05 -1.30 6.41
C ARG A 92 9.42 -0.62 7.73
N ALA A 93 9.18 -1.28 8.86
CA ALA A 93 9.60 -0.79 10.17
C ALA A 93 11.13 -0.59 10.24
N GLU A 94 11.91 -1.52 9.68
CA GLU A 94 13.37 -1.44 9.62
C GLU A 94 13.89 -0.25 8.78
N PHE A 95 13.25 0.05 7.64
CA PHE A 95 13.66 1.14 6.76
C PHE A 95 12.97 2.48 7.03
N GLY A 96 12.15 2.57 8.09
CA GLY A 96 11.44 3.79 8.47
C GLY A 96 10.32 4.19 7.51
N ALA A 97 9.60 3.20 6.97
CA ALA A 97 8.56 3.35 5.93
C ALA A 97 7.11 3.19 6.44
#